data_AF-A0A4U0U5P9-F1
#
_entry.id   AF-A0A4U0U5P9-F1
#
_cell.length_a   1.000
_cell.length_b   1.000
_cell.length_c   1.000
_cell.angle_alpha   90.00
_cell.angle_beta   90.00
_cell.angle_gamma   90.00
#
_symmetry.space_group_name_H-M   'P 1'
#
loop_
_entity.id
_entity.type
_entity.pdbx_description
1 polymer ?
#
loop_
_entity_poly.entity_id
_entity_poly.type
_entity_poly.pdbx_seq_one_letter_code
_entity_poly.pdbx_strand_id
1 'polypeptide(L)'
;MARSEFDVKMDAEGSDEEWAAEDRLCTQLKHAATEGDLGTIAQILDNVAIEAPAGARHPLTQQLRGALSTAVESRRHHIAEYLLRKGAVAEPSYGKSATINRDVAMLEILLQGGWDVNEAIAWNDPPAFW
;
A
#
# COMPACT_ATOMS: atom_id res chain seq x y z
N MET A 1 45.12 28.18 -10.64
CA MET A 1 44.72 27.23 -11.69
C MET A 1 43.96 26.09 -11.04
N ALA A 2 42.79 25.79 -11.60
CA ALA A 2 41.65 25.14 -10.98
C ALA A 2 41.84 23.64 -10.67
N ARG A 3 41.15 23.15 -9.64
CA ARG A 3 40.86 21.73 -9.43
C ARG A 3 39.34 21.55 -9.29
N SER A 4 38.79 21.01 -10.37
CA SER A 4 37.64 20.09 -10.48
C SER A 4 36.40 20.37 -9.63
N GLU A 5 35.40 20.91 -10.32
CA GLU A 5 33.98 20.71 -10.01
C GLU A 5 33.68 19.20 -10.02
N PHE A 6 33.15 18.70 -8.92
CA PHE A 6 32.44 17.42 -8.88
C PHE A 6 30.96 17.76 -9.02
N ASP A 7 30.52 17.83 -10.27
CA ASP A 7 29.11 17.95 -10.64
C ASP A 7 28.49 16.55 -10.54
N VAL A 8 28.04 16.19 -9.33
CA VAL A 8 27.13 15.06 -9.15
C VAL A 8 25.75 15.59 -9.45
N LYS A 9 25.40 15.55 -10.74
CA LYS A 9 24.05 15.78 -11.23
C LYS A 9 23.15 14.71 -10.61
N MET A 10 22.45 15.08 -9.54
CA MET A 10 21.32 14.32 -9.02
C MET A 10 20.20 14.48 -10.04
N ASP A 11 19.94 13.43 -10.83
CA ASP A 11 18.76 13.34 -11.69
C ASP A 11 17.51 13.27 -10.79
N ALA A 12 17.05 14.44 -10.33
CA ALA A 12 15.82 14.64 -9.58
C ALA A 12 14.73 15.24 -10.49
N GLU A 13 14.70 14.84 -11.76
CA GLU A 13 13.67 15.23 -12.72
C GLU A 13 12.78 14.02 -13.03
N GLY A 14 12.01 13.56 -12.03
CA GLY A 14 10.71 12.97 -12.37
C GLY A 14 9.86 14.12 -12.90
N SER A 15 9.39 14.01 -14.15
CA SER A 15 8.58 15.04 -14.81
C SER A 15 7.38 15.41 -13.93
N ASP A 16 7.02 16.70 -13.82
CA ASP A 16 5.82 17.15 -13.07
C ASP A 16 4.54 16.36 -13.45
N GLU A 17 4.50 15.82 -14.68
CA GLU A 17 3.41 14.97 -15.17
C GLU A 17 3.39 13.56 -14.55
N GLU A 18 4.57 13.01 -14.22
CA GLU A 18 4.74 11.68 -13.63
C GLU A 18 4.26 11.68 -12.17
N TRP A 19 4.68 12.66 -11.37
CA TRP A 19 4.21 12.84 -10.00
C TRP A 19 2.69 13.08 -9.95
N ALA A 20 2.15 13.85 -10.90
CA ALA A 20 0.71 14.07 -11.00
C ALA A 20 -0.06 12.80 -11.41
N ALA A 21 0.54 11.93 -12.21
CA ALA A 21 -0.06 10.65 -12.58
C ALA A 21 -0.08 9.67 -11.40
N GLU A 22 1.02 9.59 -10.63
CA GLU A 22 1.09 8.75 -9.43
C GLU A 22 0.07 9.17 -8.36
N ASP A 23 -0.08 10.48 -8.11
CA ASP A 23 -1.05 11.00 -7.14
C ASP A 23 -2.51 10.71 -7.55
N ARG A 24 -2.81 10.84 -8.85
CA ARG A 24 -4.12 10.46 -9.41
C ARG A 24 -4.40 8.98 -9.21
N LEU A 25 -3.42 8.12 -9.46
CA LEU A 25 -3.57 6.67 -9.31
C LEU A 25 -3.79 6.28 -7.84
N CYS A 26 -3.02 6.87 -6.92
CA CYS A 26 -3.19 6.69 -5.48
C CYS A 26 -4.59 7.10 -5.03
N THR A 27 -5.07 8.25 -5.50
CA THR A 27 -6.40 8.77 -5.19
C THR A 27 -7.50 7.86 -5.71
N GLN A 28 -7.40 7.38 -6.96
CA GLN A 28 -8.38 6.46 -7.55
C GLN A 28 -8.43 5.12 -6.83
N LEU A 29 -7.28 4.53 -6.50
CA LEU A 29 -7.21 3.27 -5.75
C LEU A 29 -7.83 3.40 -4.36
N LYS A 30 -7.53 4.49 -3.63
CA LYS A 30 -8.14 4.74 -2.32
C LYS A 30 -9.65 4.91 -2.43
N HIS A 31 -10.12 5.69 -3.41
CA HIS A 31 -11.55 5.88 -3.62
C HIS A 31 -12.27 4.55 -3.92
N ALA A 32 -11.75 3.75 -4.85
CA ALA A 32 -12.30 2.44 -5.17
C ALA A 32 -12.26 1.48 -3.96
N ALA A 33 -11.20 1.54 -3.15
CA ALA A 33 -11.09 0.77 -1.91
C ALA A 33 -12.12 1.18 -0.86
N THR A 34 -12.43 2.47 -0.73
CA THR A 34 -13.51 2.97 0.14
C THR A 34 -14.87 2.44 -0.30
N GLU A 35 -15.17 2.53 -1.60
CA GLU A 35 -16.44 2.08 -2.19
C GLU A 35 -16.57 0.55 -2.20
N GLY A 36 -15.45 -0.18 -2.11
CA GLY A 36 -15.44 -1.64 -2.23
C GLY A 36 -15.51 -2.11 -3.68
N ASP A 37 -15.13 -1.28 -4.65
CA ASP A 37 -15.16 -1.58 -6.07
C ASP A 37 -13.92 -2.38 -6.50
N LEU A 38 -14.05 -3.71 -6.40
CA LEU A 38 -12.99 -4.63 -6.79
C LEU A 38 -12.67 -4.57 -8.30
N GLY A 39 -13.68 -4.31 -9.13
CA GLY A 39 -13.50 -4.27 -10.59
C GLY A 39 -12.58 -3.14 -11.01
N THR A 40 -12.83 -1.94 -10.46
CA THR A 40 -11.97 -0.77 -10.69
C THR A 40 -10.56 -0.99 -10.15
N ILE A 41 -10.39 -1.56 -8.94
CA ILE A 41 -9.06 -1.85 -8.40
C ILE A 41 -8.30 -2.84 -9.27
N ALA A 42 -8.94 -3.93 -9.69
CA ALA A 42 -8.32 -4.93 -10.55
C ALA A 42 -7.88 -4.32 -11.87
N GLN A 43 -8.75 -3.53 -12.51
CA GLN A 43 -8.43 -2.85 -13.76
C GLN A 43 -7.26 -1.88 -13.61
N ILE A 44 -7.21 -1.08 -12.54
CA ILE A 44 -6.11 -0.16 -12.29
C ILE A 44 -4.79 -0.93 -12.12
N LEU A 45 -4.79 -1.97 -11.28
CA LEU A 45 -3.57 -2.74 -11.02
C LEU A 45 -3.08 -3.51 -12.25
N ASP A 46 -3.99 -4.07 -13.05
CA ASP A 46 -3.63 -4.77 -14.27
C ASP A 46 -3.04 -3.80 -15.31
N ASN A 47 -3.58 -2.58 -15.43
CA ASN A 47 -3.01 -1.56 -16.32
C ASN A 47 -1.59 -1.15 -15.89
N VAL A 48 -1.35 -0.93 -14.59
CA VAL A 48 -0.01 -0.55 -14.10
C VAL A 48 0.99 -1.69 -14.24
N ALA A 49 0.54 -2.94 -14.08
CA ALA A 49 1.39 -4.11 -14.26
C ALA A 49 1.88 -4.27 -15.71
N ILE A 50 1.10 -3.80 -16.69
CA ILE A 50 1.48 -3.82 -18.12
C ILE A 50 2.56 -2.77 -18.42
N GLU A 51 2.55 -1.63 -17.73
CA GLU A 51 3.45 -0.50 -18.01
C GLU A 51 4.81 -0.59 -17.30
N ALA A 52 4.94 -1.42 -16.26
CA ALA A 52 6.18 -1.55 -15.50
C ALA A 52 7.22 -2.45 -16.22
N PRO A 53 8.43 -1.96 -16.54
CA PRO A 53 9.49 -2.81 -17.08
C PRO A 53 9.96 -3.84 -16.05
N ALA A 54 10.18 -5.07 -16.49
CA ALA A 54 10.61 -6.18 -15.64
C ALA A 54 11.90 -5.83 -14.86
N GLY A 55 11.78 -5.62 -13.56
CA GLY A 55 12.90 -5.32 -12.65
C GLY A 55 12.90 -3.92 -12.03
N ALA A 56 11.99 -3.02 -12.39
CA ALA A 56 11.82 -1.75 -11.66
C ALA A 56 11.29 -2.00 -10.23
N ARG A 57 11.74 -1.20 -9.25
CA ARG A 57 11.09 -1.14 -7.93
C ARG A 57 9.62 -0.83 -8.17
N HIS A 58 8.72 -1.74 -7.82
CA HIS A 58 7.30 -1.61 -8.15
C HIS A 58 6.75 -0.31 -7.54
N PRO A 59 6.39 0.71 -8.35
CA PRO A 59 5.80 1.93 -7.81
C PRO A 59 4.57 1.60 -6.96
N LEU A 60 3.85 0.55 -7.36
CA LEU A 60 2.65 -0.03 -6.73
C LEU A 60 2.74 -0.28 -5.22
N THR A 61 3.91 -0.48 -4.61
CA THR A 61 3.97 -0.82 -3.17
C THR A 61 3.36 0.25 -2.28
N GLN A 62 3.57 1.54 -2.60
CA GLN A 62 3.02 2.64 -1.81
C GLN A 62 1.52 2.83 -2.04
N GLN A 63 1.04 2.69 -3.29
CA GLN A 63 -0.38 2.83 -3.58
C GLN A 63 -1.17 1.62 -3.06
N LEU A 64 -0.62 0.40 -3.14
CA LEU A 64 -1.19 -0.80 -2.52
C LEU A 64 -1.31 -0.65 -1.00
N ARG A 65 -0.29 -0.10 -0.34
CA ARG A 65 -0.33 0.22 1.09
C ARG A 65 -1.46 1.19 1.41
N GLY A 66 -1.58 2.29 0.65
CA GLY A 66 -2.64 3.27 0.81
C GLY A 66 -4.03 2.66 0.64
N ALA A 67 -4.23 1.86 -0.42
CA ALA A 67 -5.50 1.19 -0.70
C ALA A 67 -5.85 0.15 0.38
N LEU A 68 -4.87 -0.60 0.88
CA LEU A 68 -5.08 -1.60 1.93
C LEU A 68 -5.47 -0.94 3.25
N SER A 69 -4.79 0.15 3.64
CA SER A 69 -5.17 0.94 4.82
C SER A 69 -6.63 1.39 4.73
N THR A 70 -7.01 1.97 3.59
CA THR A 70 -8.39 2.43 3.35
C THR A 70 -9.41 1.29 3.36
N ALA A 71 -9.08 0.13 2.77
CA ALA A 71 -9.94 -1.04 2.79
C ALA A 71 -10.15 -1.57 4.22
N VAL A 72 -9.10 -1.59 5.04
CA VAL A 72 -9.17 -2.00 6.46
C VAL A 72 -10.04 -1.04 7.26
N GLU A 73 -9.79 0.27 7.15
CA GLU A 73 -10.57 1.31 7.84
C GLU A 73 -12.06 1.29 7.44
N SER A 74 -12.33 1.03 6.17
CA SER A 74 -13.67 0.96 5.60
C SER A 74 -14.32 -0.43 5.70
N ARG A 75 -13.66 -1.39 6.37
CA ARG A 75 -14.13 -2.78 6.56
C ARG A 75 -14.50 -3.48 5.25
N ARG A 76 -13.75 -3.24 4.18
CA ARG A 76 -13.91 -3.88 2.87
C ARG A 76 -13.07 -5.15 2.81
N HIS A 77 -13.57 -6.22 3.44
CA HIS A 77 -12.90 -7.52 3.56
C HIS A 77 -12.38 -8.08 2.23
N HIS A 78 -13.24 -8.12 1.21
CA HIS A 78 -12.90 -8.67 -0.11
C HIS A 78 -11.82 -7.86 -0.83
N ILE A 79 -11.77 -6.54 -0.62
CA ILE A 79 -10.71 -5.69 -1.17
C ILE A 79 -9.40 -5.93 -0.44
N ALA A 80 -9.42 -5.97 0.89
CA ALA A 80 -8.22 -6.23 1.69
C ALA A 80 -7.60 -7.58 1.31
N GLU A 81 -8.41 -8.64 1.20
CA GLU A 81 -7.97 -9.96 0.77
C GLU A 81 -7.33 -9.92 -0.63
N TYR A 82 -7.98 -9.26 -1.59
CA TYR A 82 -7.44 -9.14 -2.94
C TYR A 82 -6.10 -8.41 -2.99
N LEU A 83 -5.98 -7.29 -2.26
CA LEU A 83 -4.75 -6.49 -2.21
C LEU A 83 -3.58 -7.28 -1.59
N LEU A 84 -3.84 -8.04 -0.52
CA LEU A 84 -2.84 -8.92 0.11
C LEU A 84 -2.36 -10.00 -0.88
N ARG A 85 -3.27 -10.63 -1.64
CA ARG A 85 -2.91 -11.58 -2.70
C ARG A 85 -2.09 -10.97 -3.83
N LYS A 86 -2.25 -9.67 -4.07
CA LYS A 86 -1.44 -8.89 -5.04
C LYS A 86 -0.11 -8.40 -4.47
N GLY A 87 0.24 -8.80 -3.24
CA GLY A 87 1.53 -8.51 -2.63
C GLY A 87 1.55 -7.25 -1.77
N ALA A 88 0.38 -6.69 -1.42
CA ALA A 88 0.33 -5.70 -0.34
C ALA A 88 0.80 -6.34 0.97
N VAL A 89 1.53 -5.58 1.79
CA VAL A 89 2.04 -6.05 3.09
C VAL A 89 1.13 -5.52 4.18
N ALA A 90 0.68 -6.41 5.07
CA ALA A 90 -0.08 -6.01 6.25
C ALA A 90 0.85 -5.37 7.29
N GLU A 91 0.50 -4.17 7.76
CA GLU A 91 1.23 -3.47 8.81
C GLU A 91 0.57 -3.64 10.19
N PRO A 92 1.32 -3.52 11.30
CA PRO A 92 0.75 -3.61 12.65
C PRO A 92 -0.39 -2.63 12.93
N SER A 93 -0.37 -1.46 12.28
CA SER A 93 -1.43 -0.44 12.36
C SER A 93 -2.79 -0.96 11.87
N TYR A 94 -2.81 -1.86 10.88
CA TYR A 94 -4.04 -2.45 10.34
C TYR A 94 -4.65 -3.44 11.32
N GLY A 95 -3.82 -4.27 11.95
CA GLY A 95 -4.23 -5.18 13.01
C GLY A 95 -4.84 -4.43 14.19
N LYS A 96 -4.22 -3.32 14.62
CA LYS A 96 -4.78 -2.43 15.64
C LYS A 96 -6.15 -1.89 15.25
N SER A 97 -6.30 -1.39 14.02
CA SER A 97 -7.57 -0.86 13.51
C SER A 97 -8.67 -1.93 13.53
N ALA A 98 -8.37 -3.14 13.03
CA ALA A 98 -9.31 -4.25 13.02
C ALA A 98 -9.70 -4.70 14.45
N THR A 99 -8.74 -4.75 15.39
CA THR A 99 -8.99 -5.06 16.80
C THR A 99 -9.89 -4.01 17.47
N ILE A 100 -9.60 -2.72 17.31
CA ILE A 100 -10.44 -1.63 17.85
C ILE A 100 -11.87 -1.72 17.31
N ASN A 101 -12.00 -2.03 16.03
CA ASN A 101 -13.30 -2.19 15.36
C ASN A 101 -14.02 -3.50 15.70
N ARG A 102 -13.37 -4.42 16.42
CA ARG A 102 -13.83 -5.81 16.66
C ARG A 102 -14.18 -6.54 15.36
N ASP A 103 -13.43 -6.24 14.31
CA ASP A 103 -13.64 -6.81 12.99
C ASP A 103 -12.87 -8.11 12.85
N VAL A 104 -13.47 -9.19 13.36
CA VAL A 104 -12.86 -10.53 13.41
C VAL A 104 -12.54 -11.03 12.00
N ALA A 105 -13.43 -10.80 11.02
CA ALA A 105 -13.22 -11.22 9.64
C ALA A 105 -12.00 -10.50 9.04
N MET A 106 -11.83 -9.20 9.31
CA MET A 106 -10.64 -8.48 8.86
C MET A 106 -9.35 -8.98 9.53
N LEU A 107 -9.39 -9.32 10.83
CA LEU A 107 -8.24 -9.91 11.51
C LEU A 107 -7.82 -11.25 10.88
N GLU A 108 -8.78 -12.12 10.57
CA GLU A 108 -8.51 -13.38 9.88
C GLU A 108 -7.86 -13.16 8.52
N ILE A 109 -8.35 -12.19 7.74
CA ILE A 109 -7.80 -11.83 6.43
C ILE A 109 -6.36 -11.33 6.56
N LEU A 110 -6.08 -10.44 7.53
CA LEU A 110 -4.73 -9.92 7.77
C LEU A 110 -3.76 -11.05 8.17
N LEU A 111 -4.18 -11.96 9.06
CA LEU A 111 -3.39 -13.11 9.48
C LEU A 111 -3.09 -14.06 8.31
N GLN A 112 -4.11 -14.36 7.48
CA GLN A 112 -3.93 -15.17 6.27
C GLN A 112 -3.01 -14.47 5.24
N GLY A 113 -3.01 -13.13 5.22
CA GLY A 113 -2.11 -12.30 4.44
C GLY A 113 -0.68 -12.21 4.98
N GLY A 114 -0.35 -12.92 6.07
CA GLY A 114 1.00 -12.97 6.63
C GLY A 114 1.30 -11.86 7.64
N TRP A 115 0.29 -11.19 8.20
CA TRP A 115 0.50 -10.26 9.31
C TRP A 115 1.09 -10.98 10.52
N ASP A 116 2.24 -10.51 11.01
CA ASP A 116 2.83 -11.01 12.27
C ASP A 116 2.16 -10.35 13.47
N VAL A 117 1.29 -11.11 14.10
CA VAL A 117 0.54 -10.70 15.30
C VAL A 117 1.42 -10.43 16.52
N ASN A 118 2.66 -10.96 16.52
CA ASN A 118 3.61 -10.78 17.61
C ASN A 118 4.48 -9.54 17.43
N GLU A 119 4.40 -8.88 16.27
CA GLU A 119 5.09 -7.63 16.04
C GLU A 119 4.48 -6.54 16.93
N ALA A 120 5.34 -5.73 17.56
CA ALA A 120 4.88 -4.59 18.33
C ALA A 120 4.19 -3.57 17.41
N ILE A 121 3.05 -3.03 17.85
CA ILE A 121 2.31 -2.07 17.03
C ILE A 121 3.08 -0.75 16.92
N ALA A 122 3.77 -0.38 17.99
CA ALA A 122 4.71 0.73 18.04
C ALA A 122 5.75 0.47 19.14
N TRP A 123 6.80 1.31 19.22
CA TRP A 123 7.84 1.18 20.24
C TRP A 123 7.30 1.16 21.69
N ASN A 124 6.14 1.76 21.93
CA ASN A 124 5.45 1.82 23.22
C ASN A 124 4.08 1.12 23.23
N ASP A 125 3.69 0.45 22.14
CA ASP A 125 2.40 -0.21 22.01
C ASP A 125 2.67 -1.71 21.82
N PRO A 126 2.39 -2.55 22.83
CA PRO A 126 2.70 -3.98 22.78
C PRO A 126 1.94 -4.69 21.65
N PRO A 127 2.29 -5.94 21.33
CA PRO A 127 1.56 -6.73 20.34
C PRO A 127 0.06 -6.77 20.64
N ALA A 128 -0.75 -6.91 19.59
CA ALA A 128 -2.21 -6.79 19.69
C ALA A 128 -2.87 -7.81 20.65
N PHE A 129 -2.16 -8.90 20.99
CA PHE A 129 -2.65 -10.01 21.83
C PHE A 129 -1.79 -10.22 23.09
N TRP A 130 -1.33 -9.13 23.72
CA TRP A 130 -0.61 -9.22 25.00
C TRP A 130 -1.52 -9.59 26.19
#